data_AF-A0AA38NUZ5-F1
#
_entry.id   AF-A0AA38NUZ5-F1
#
_cell.length_a   1.000
_cell.length_b   1.000
_cell.length_c   1.000
_cell.angle_alpha   90.00
_cell.angle_beta   90.00
_cell.angle_gamma   90.00
#
_symmetry.space_group_name_H-M   'P 1'
#
loop_
_entity.id
_entity.type
_entity.pdbx_description
1 polymer ?
#
loop_
_entity_poly.entity_id
_entity_poly.type
_entity_poly.pdbx_seq_one_letter_code
_entity_poly.pdbx_strand_id
1 'polypeptide(L)'
;PKEIASQIIWELTELSFRQDLITLDRRLDTSGLSVTQRNALLDACWVGSRFQVDITKAEEGLGASDIEKRTPYIHALYQLMRSWKGTKPDELYCGFPDNHDAHNYVDLVETVEKSLAIFYTTSFLTCFARAASIPH
;
A
#
# COMPACT_ATOMS: atom_id res chain seq x y z
N PRO A 1 -13.22 -11.11 25.39
CA PRO A 1 -13.38 -9.64 25.30
C PRO A 1 -12.19 -8.91 24.66
N LYS A 2 -10.94 -9.16 25.12
CA LYS A 2 -9.74 -8.53 24.55
C LYS A 2 -9.49 -8.92 23.09
N GLU A 3 -9.65 -10.21 22.77
CA GLU A 3 -9.48 -10.72 21.40
C GLU A 3 -10.42 -10.01 20.43
N ILE A 4 -11.73 -10.02 20.71
CA ILE A 4 -12.75 -9.33 19.88
C ILE A 4 -12.41 -7.85 19.67
N ALA A 5 -11.96 -7.14 20.71
CA ALA A 5 -11.56 -5.74 20.57
C ALA A 5 -10.36 -5.56 19.64
N SER A 6 -9.34 -6.43 19.74
CA SER A 6 -8.20 -6.42 18.81
C SER A 6 -8.63 -6.71 17.38
N GLN A 7 -9.60 -7.61 17.17
CA GLN A 7 -10.12 -7.91 15.83
C GLN A 7 -10.79 -6.68 15.21
N ILE A 8 -11.69 -6.05 15.97
CA ILE A 8 -12.38 -4.84 15.52
C ILE A 8 -11.39 -3.71 15.23
N ILE A 9 -10.38 -3.52 16.09
CA ILE A 9 -9.36 -2.49 15.87
C ILE A 9 -8.59 -2.77 14.58
N TRP A 10 -8.14 -4.01 14.37
CA TRP A 10 -7.43 -4.41 13.16
C TRP A 10 -8.26 -4.17 11.89
N GLU A 11 -9.53 -4.59 11.91
CA GLU A 11 -10.46 -4.38 10.79
C GLU A 11 -10.65 -2.89 10.49
N LEU A 12 -10.82 -2.07 11.53
CA LEU A 12 -10.97 -0.62 11.38
C LEU A 12 -9.71 0.03 10.81
N THR A 13 -8.52 -0.41 11.23
CA THR A 13 -7.26 0.14 10.70
C THR A 13 -7.06 -0.23 9.24
N GLU A 14 -7.37 -1.46 8.85
CA GLU A 14 -7.32 -1.92 7.46
C GLU A 14 -8.28 -1.12 6.56
N LEU A 15 -9.54 -1.00 6.96
CA LEU A 15 -10.54 -0.25 6.20
C LEU A 15 -10.19 1.24 6.12
N SER A 16 -9.66 1.82 7.20
CA SER A 16 -9.24 3.22 7.22
C SER A 16 -8.06 3.46 6.28
N PHE A 17 -7.06 2.57 6.26
CA PHE A 17 -5.95 2.63 5.30
C PHE A 17 -6.45 2.59 3.85
N ARG A 18 -7.32 1.63 3.51
CA ARG A 18 -7.87 1.51 2.14
C ARG A 18 -8.60 2.78 1.72
N GLN A 19 -9.41 3.36 2.61
CA GLN A 19 -10.16 4.57 2.30
C GLN A 19 -9.26 5.80 2.18
N ASP A 20 -8.24 5.92 3.04
CA ASP A 20 -7.24 6.98 2.97
C ASP A 20 -6.44 6.87 1.66
N LEU A 21 -6.04 5.66 1.26
CA LEU A 21 -5.32 5.40 0.02
C LEU A 21 -6.17 5.73 -1.21
N ILE A 22 -7.42 5.27 -1.29
CA ILE A 22 -8.35 5.60 -2.38
C ILE A 22 -8.56 7.12 -2.48
N THR A 23 -8.71 7.78 -1.34
CA THR A 23 -8.96 9.23 -1.28
C THR A 23 -7.75 10.03 -1.75
N LEU A 24 -6.56 9.62 -1.31
CA LEU A 24 -5.30 10.23 -1.74
C LEU A 24 -5.04 9.97 -3.23
N ASP A 25 -5.27 8.75 -3.69
CA ASP A 25 -5.09 8.33 -5.08
C ASP A 25 -5.88 9.22 -6.05
N ARG A 26 -7.18 9.42 -5.79
CA ARG A 26 -8.04 10.30 -6.59
C ARG A 26 -7.53 11.73 -6.70
N ARG A 27 -6.78 12.20 -5.71
CA ARG A 27 -6.24 13.57 -5.68
C ARG A 27 -4.90 13.69 -6.39
N LEU A 28 -4.09 12.63 -6.35
CA LEU A 28 -2.71 12.66 -6.82
C LEU A 28 -2.49 11.99 -8.18
N ASP A 29 -3.36 11.08 -8.59
CA ASP A 29 -3.20 10.33 -9.83
C ASP A 29 -3.17 11.24 -11.06
N THR A 30 -2.16 11.00 -11.90
CA THR A 30 -2.01 11.63 -13.22
C THR A 30 -1.82 10.58 -14.33
N SER A 31 -2.21 9.32 -14.10
CA SER A 31 -1.98 8.20 -15.03
C SER A 31 -2.77 8.31 -16.34
N GLY A 32 -3.90 9.01 -16.34
CA GLY A 32 -4.84 9.04 -17.46
C GLY A 32 -5.59 7.72 -17.68
N LEU A 33 -5.47 6.76 -16.75
CA LEU A 33 -6.19 5.49 -16.80
C LEU A 33 -7.70 5.71 -16.62
N SER A 34 -8.50 4.80 -17.20
CA SER A 34 -9.93 4.78 -16.92
C SER A 34 -10.20 4.45 -15.44
N VAL A 35 -11.36 4.86 -14.93
CA VAL A 35 -11.79 4.56 -13.56
C VAL A 35 -11.72 3.07 -13.25
N THR A 36 -12.10 2.21 -14.20
CA THR A 36 -12.07 0.75 -14.04
C THR A 36 -10.64 0.22 -13.93
N GLN A 37 -9.72 0.68 -14.78
CA GLN A 37 -8.31 0.29 -14.72
C GLN A 37 -7.65 0.77 -13.42
N ARG A 38 -7.94 2.01 -13.00
CA ARG A 38 -7.39 2.55 -11.76
C ARG A 38 -7.92 1.79 -10.54
N ASN A 39 -9.21 1.44 -10.57
CA ASN A 39 -9.83 0.61 -9.55
C ASN A 39 -9.18 -0.76 -9.44
N ALA A 40 -8.83 -1.41 -10.55
CA ALA A 40 -8.14 -2.70 -10.53
C ALA A 40 -6.75 -2.61 -9.88
N LEU A 41 -6.00 -1.52 -10.13
CA LEU A 41 -4.71 -1.27 -9.45
C LEU A 41 -4.87 -1.07 -7.95
N LEU A 42 -5.88 -0.31 -7.54
CA LEU A 42 -6.21 -0.12 -6.13
C LEU A 42 -6.57 -1.45 -5.46
N ASP A 43 -7.43 -2.26 -6.08
CA ASP A 43 -7.86 -3.55 -5.52
C ASP A 43 -6.71 -4.56 -5.38
N ALA A 44 -5.62 -4.40 -6.15
CA ALA A 44 -4.43 -5.24 -6.02
C ALA A 44 -3.56 -4.86 -4.80
N CYS A 45 -3.81 -3.74 -4.13
CA CYS A 45 -3.00 -3.26 -3.00
C CYS A 45 -3.37 -3.92 -1.66
N TRP A 46 -4.40 -4.76 -1.62
CA TRP A 46 -4.86 -5.42 -0.39
C TRP A 46 -5.49 -6.77 -0.68
N VAL A 47 -5.67 -7.56 0.37
CA VAL A 47 -6.39 -8.84 0.31
C VAL A 47 -7.89 -8.60 0.39
N GLY A 48 -8.64 -9.30 -0.45
CA GLY A 48 -10.11 -9.31 -0.42
C GLY A 48 -10.73 -8.10 -1.12
N SER A 49 -11.90 -7.68 -0.64
CA SER A 49 -12.67 -6.59 -1.26
C SER A 49 -12.45 -5.26 -0.54
N ARG A 50 -12.85 -4.16 -1.17
CA ARG A 50 -12.74 -2.79 -0.60
C ARG A 50 -13.43 -2.61 0.74
N PHE A 51 -14.51 -3.34 0.96
CA PHE A 51 -15.41 -3.13 2.10
C PHE A 51 -15.39 -4.29 3.09
N GLN A 52 -14.61 -5.34 2.80
CA GLN A 52 -14.56 -6.53 3.62
C GLN A 52 -13.12 -6.90 3.89
N VAL A 53 -12.82 -6.97 5.18
CA VAL A 53 -11.57 -7.43 5.76
C VAL A 53 -11.85 -8.77 6.44
N ASP A 54 -10.86 -9.65 6.44
CA ASP A 54 -10.95 -10.99 7.00
C ASP A 54 -9.75 -11.20 7.90
N ILE A 55 -9.97 -11.22 9.21
CA ILE A 55 -8.89 -11.34 10.19
C ILE A 55 -8.12 -12.66 10.06
N THR A 56 -8.74 -13.70 9.49
CA THR A 56 -8.02 -14.96 9.25
C THR A 56 -6.88 -14.79 8.24
N LYS A 57 -6.87 -13.66 7.52
CA LYS A 57 -5.87 -13.26 6.53
C LYS A 57 -4.98 -12.10 7.00
N ALA A 58 -4.89 -11.86 8.32
CA ALA A 58 -4.01 -10.82 8.86
C ALA A 58 -2.52 -11.04 8.53
N GLU A 59 -2.11 -12.28 8.27
CA GLU A 59 -0.75 -12.62 7.80
C GLU A 59 -0.63 -12.65 6.25
N GLU A 60 -1.55 -11.98 5.55
CA GLU A 60 -1.52 -11.73 4.11
C GLU A 60 -1.58 -10.21 3.85
N GLY A 61 -1.23 -9.77 2.63
CA GLY A 61 -1.29 -8.34 2.31
C GLY A 61 -0.06 -7.57 2.75
N LEU A 62 -0.22 -6.27 2.99
CA LEU A 62 0.86 -5.38 3.43
C LEU A 62 1.23 -5.54 4.91
N GLY A 63 0.33 -6.12 5.73
CA GLY A 63 0.59 -6.41 7.15
C GLY A 63 1.34 -7.71 7.40
N ALA A 64 1.52 -8.56 6.37
CA ALA A 64 2.13 -9.87 6.54
C ALA A 64 3.57 -9.77 7.08
N SER A 65 3.94 -10.62 8.03
CA SER A 65 5.31 -10.65 8.57
C SER A 65 6.37 -11.08 7.54
N ASP A 66 5.96 -11.86 6.54
CA ASP A 66 6.80 -12.42 5.48
C ASP A 66 6.86 -11.50 4.25
N ILE A 67 8.07 -11.09 3.86
CA ILE A 67 8.32 -10.23 2.69
C ILE A 67 7.80 -10.84 1.39
N GLU A 68 7.89 -12.16 1.22
CA GLU A 68 7.42 -12.82 -0.01
C GLU A 68 5.90 -12.69 -0.15
N LYS A 69 5.18 -12.76 0.97
CA LYS A 69 3.73 -12.54 1.02
C LYS A 69 3.35 -11.07 0.84
N ARG A 70 4.16 -10.13 1.33
CA ARG A 70 3.93 -8.69 1.14
C ARG A 70 4.24 -8.22 -0.28
N THR A 71 5.24 -8.80 -0.93
CA THR A 71 5.83 -8.35 -2.20
C THR A 71 4.79 -8.04 -3.29
N PRO A 72 3.78 -8.90 -3.56
CA PRO A 72 2.77 -8.59 -4.58
C PRO A 72 2.01 -7.28 -4.30
N TYR A 73 1.72 -7.01 -3.03
CA TYR A 73 0.98 -5.82 -2.59
C TYR A 73 1.89 -4.59 -2.56
N ILE A 74 3.16 -4.75 -2.19
CA ILE A 74 4.18 -3.69 -2.30
C ILE A 74 4.36 -3.29 -3.77
N HIS A 75 4.43 -4.26 -4.67
CA HIS A 75 4.53 -3.99 -6.11
C HIS A 75 3.28 -3.28 -6.65
N ALA A 76 2.08 -3.68 -6.21
CA ALA A 76 0.84 -2.97 -6.56
C ALA A 76 0.85 -1.51 -6.06
N LEU A 77 1.24 -1.27 -4.82
CA LEU A 77 1.41 0.09 -4.27
C LEU A 77 2.43 0.90 -5.08
N TYR A 78 3.56 0.29 -5.44
CA TYR A 78 4.58 0.91 -6.28
C TYR A 78 3.99 1.36 -7.62
N GLN A 79 3.25 0.48 -8.31
CA GLN A 79 2.60 0.83 -9.59
C GLN A 79 1.60 1.97 -9.42
N LEU A 80 0.83 1.98 -8.33
CA LEU A 80 -0.15 3.01 -8.03
C LEU A 80 0.54 4.38 -7.81
N MET A 81 1.54 4.42 -6.93
CA MET A 81 2.18 5.66 -6.49
C MET A 81 3.11 6.28 -7.53
N ARG A 82 3.59 5.52 -8.52
CA ARG A 82 4.41 6.06 -9.61
C ARG A 82 3.69 7.11 -10.44
N SER A 83 2.38 6.97 -10.62
CA SER A 83 1.58 7.93 -11.36
C SER A 83 1.13 9.11 -10.50
N TRP A 84 1.51 9.18 -9.22
CA TRP A 84 1.16 10.30 -8.37
C TRP A 84 2.03 11.52 -8.66
N LYS A 85 1.40 12.69 -8.66
CA LYS A 85 2.10 13.98 -8.69
C LYS A 85 2.88 14.24 -7.40
N GLY A 86 3.86 15.13 -7.48
CA GLY A 86 4.76 15.48 -6.37
C GLY A 86 6.15 14.87 -6.52
N THR A 87 7.06 15.30 -5.62
CA THR A 87 8.43 14.80 -5.54
C THR A 87 8.39 13.36 -5.02
N LYS A 88 8.78 12.41 -5.88
CA LYS A 88 8.85 10.99 -5.54
C LYS A 88 10.24 10.65 -5.01
N PRO A 89 10.37 9.61 -4.18
CA PRO A 89 11.68 9.10 -3.82
C PRO A 89 12.30 8.34 -5.01
N ASP A 90 13.63 8.21 -4.99
CA ASP A 90 14.42 7.70 -6.12
C ASP A 90 13.98 6.29 -6.56
N GLU A 91 13.53 5.47 -5.61
CA GLU A 91 13.07 4.11 -5.86
C GLU A 91 11.87 4.05 -6.82
N LEU A 92 11.06 5.10 -6.93
CA LEU A 92 9.91 5.15 -7.86
C LEU A 92 10.28 5.53 -9.29
N TYR A 93 11.52 5.98 -9.53
CA TYR A 93 12.03 6.29 -10.86
C TYR A 93 12.68 5.06 -11.54
N CYS A 94 13.28 4.18 -10.76
CA CYS A 94 13.82 2.90 -11.22
C CYS A 94 12.71 1.85 -11.38
N GLY A 95 12.99 0.71 -12.02
CA GLY A 95 12.07 -0.44 -12.06
C GLY A 95 11.94 -1.11 -10.68
N PHE A 96 10.83 -1.82 -10.44
CA PHE A 96 10.68 -2.63 -9.23
C PHE A 96 11.73 -3.75 -9.21
N PRO A 97 12.31 -4.11 -8.04
CA PRO A 97 13.30 -5.17 -7.93
C PRO A 97 12.81 -6.48 -8.56
N ASP A 98 13.69 -7.17 -9.28
CA ASP A 98 13.43 -8.47 -9.89
C ASP A 98 14.22 -9.56 -9.16
N ASN A 99 13.67 -10.76 -9.05
CA ASN A 99 14.23 -11.89 -8.31
C ASN A 99 15.40 -12.59 -9.06
N HIS A 100 15.86 -12.02 -10.17
CA HIS A 100 16.99 -12.58 -10.91
C HIS A 100 18.32 -12.49 -10.14
N ASP A 101 18.48 -11.48 -9.27
CA ASP A 101 19.63 -11.33 -8.36
C ASP A 101 19.22 -11.63 -6.91
N ALA A 102 19.04 -12.92 -6.60
CA ALA A 102 18.50 -13.39 -5.31
C ALA A 102 19.26 -12.93 -4.05
N HIS A 103 20.52 -12.48 -4.18
CA HIS A 103 21.37 -12.18 -3.02
C HIS A 103 21.02 -10.86 -2.30
N ASN A 104 20.32 -9.92 -2.96
CA ASN A 104 19.91 -8.65 -2.36
C ASN A 104 18.43 -8.31 -2.61
N TYR A 105 17.67 -9.25 -3.18
CA TYR A 105 16.27 -9.02 -3.56
C TYR A 105 15.41 -8.54 -2.39
N VAL A 106 15.49 -9.23 -1.24
CA VAL A 106 14.73 -8.88 -0.02
C VAL A 106 15.06 -7.46 0.45
N ASP A 107 16.35 -7.13 0.59
CA ASP A 107 16.79 -5.81 1.04
C ASP A 107 16.32 -4.69 0.09
N LEU A 108 16.30 -4.96 -1.22
CA LEU A 108 15.80 -4.02 -2.22
C LEU A 108 14.29 -3.83 -2.12
N VAL A 109 13.51 -4.91 -1.95
CA VAL A 109 12.05 -4.80 -1.78
C VAL A 109 11.70 -4.07 -0.49
N GLU A 110 12.39 -4.36 0.62
CA GLU A 110 12.20 -3.64 1.90
C GLU A 110 12.56 -2.15 1.79
N THR A 111 13.59 -1.82 1.01
CA THR A 111 13.93 -0.42 0.71
C THR A 111 12.80 0.27 -0.05
N VAL A 112 12.25 -0.39 -1.08
CA VAL A 112 11.09 0.13 -1.83
C VAL A 112 9.87 0.29 -0.91
N GLU A 113 9.54 -0.72 -0.10
CA GLU A 113 8.42 -0.69 0.85
C GLU A 113 8.52 0.51 1.80
N LYS A 114 9.70 0.72 2.38
CA LYS A 114 9.96 1.86 3.27
C LYS A 114 9.80 3.20 2.55
N SER A 115 10.34 3.33 1.34
CA SER A 115 10.18 4.55 0.55
C SER A 115 8.72 4.83 0.17
N LEU A 116 7.94 3.79 -0.17
CA LEU A 116 6.50 3.90 -0.43
C LEU A 116 5.75 4.35 0.82
N ALA A 117 6.03 3.76 1.99
CA ALA A 117 5.38 4.12 3.25
C ALA A 117 5.64 5.59 3.63
N ILE A 118 6.89 6.06 3.48
CA ILE A 118 7.25 7.47 3.72
C ILE A 118 6.54 8.38 2.71
N PHE A 119 6.55 8.01 1.42
CA PHE A 119 5.92 8.81 0.38
C PHE A 119 4.40 8.91 0.58
N TYR A 120 3.74 7.80 0.91
CA TYR A 120 2.32 7.73 1.23
C TYR A 120 1.97 8.64 2.41
N THR A 121 2.61 8.43 3.56
CA THR A 121 2.30 9.17 4.79
C THR A 121 2.56 10.66 4.64
N THR A 122 3.67 11.04 4.00
CA THR A 122 4.02 12.44 3.72
C THR A 122 3.04 13.08 2.74
N SER A 123 2.67 12.37 1.68
CA SER A 123 1.70 12.85 0.69
C SER A 123 0.32 13.05 1.30
N PHE A 124 -0.10 12.13 2.17
CA PHE A 124 -1.36 12.21 2.88
C PHE A 124 -1.38 13.41 3.84
N LEU A 125 -0.34 13.56 4.66
CA LEU A 125 -0.20 14.68 5.58
C LEU A 125 -0.21 16.01 4.82
N THR A 126 0.49 16.09 3.68
CA THR A 126 0.53 17.30 2.85
C THR A 126 -0.85 17.62 2.25
N CYS A 127 -1.61 16.61 1.83
CA CYS A 127 -2.91 16.81 1.21
C CYS A 127 -4.02 17.14 2.22
N PHE A 128 -3.99 16.52 3.40
CA PHE A 128 -5.12 16.49 4.34
C PHE A 128 -4.80 17.04 5.74
N ALA A 129 -3.55 17.44 6.00
CA ALA A 129 -3.09 17.98 7.28
C ALA A 129 -3.38 17.07 8.49
N ARG A 130 -3.43 15.75 8.27
CA ARG A 130 -3.60 14.74 9.33
C ARG A 130 -2.73 13.52 9.05
N ALA A 131 -2.50 12.72 10.09
CA ALA A 131 -1.80 11.45 9.95
C ALA A 131 -2.60 10.48 9.07
N ALA A 132 -1.89 9.72 8.23
CA ALA A 132 -2.46 8.64 7.45
C ALA A 132 -2.69 7.41 8.33
N SER A 133 -3.71 6.62 7.97
CA SER A 133 -3.87 5.27 8.53
C SER A 133 -2.82 4.33 7.94
N ILE A 134 -2.33 3.38 8.72
CA ILE A 134 -1.33 2.40 8.28
C ILE A 134 -1.95 0.99 8.46
N PRO A 135 -1.78 0.08 7.50
CA PRO A 135 -2.27 -1.30 7.64
C PRO A 135 -1.49 -2.03 8.75
N HIS A 136 -2.11 -3.01 9.38
CA HIS A 136 -1.58 -3.73 10.55
C HIS A 136 -1.44 -5.22 10.32
#